data_AF-A0A9P8DQK5-F1
#
_entry.id   AF-A0A9P8DQK5-F1
#
_cell.length_a   1.000
_cell.length_b   1.000
_cell.length_c   1.000
_cell.angle_alpha   90.00
_cell.angle_beta   90.00
_cell.angle_gamma   90.00
#
_symmetry.space_group_name_H-M   'P 1'
#
loop_
_entity.id
_entity.type
_entity.pdbx_description
1 polymer ?
#
loop_
_entity_poly.entity_id
_entity_poly.type
_entity_poly.pdbx_seq_one_letter_code
_entity_poly.pdbx_strand_id
1 'polypeptide(L)'
;MFRVFAVVALHLAVTCMAQNSSLPEDCPAEIQHIDEGNLIYNSTRTARTRFRGQSLPWYITAAITDRRAPNLTFRGVDTSQELSVFISVPKTLPETGSPAGSDVRLCSSMLKALNRTSENPPDMDAPDDTPYANHSCKGVISEKCIREFENSTHLVDGPIKECQTNPQNFSRAAARCSVDKMPYIDLPKDYMTFGTGLWTGLIGDEDRKEFDMYDLRVQQTIPLLFSAAGMSRLICIAPDQVVPGSRKPQLKLEEDEPEEDENKASRAGGLGAAILLGVGAMIFSLL
;
A
#
# COMPACT_ATOMS: atom_id res chain seq x y z
N MET A 1 -59.67 -31.62 5.59
CA MET A 1 -58.57 -31.64 4.61
C MET A 1 -58.18 -30.21 4.31
N PHE A 2 -56.87 -29.97 4.11
CA PHE A 2 -56.21 -28.70 3.79
C PHE A 2 -56.00 -27.73 4.96
N ARG A 3 -54.82 -27.14 5.17
CA ARG A 3 -53.40 -27.48 4.92
C ARG A 3 -52.62 -26.40 5.67
N VAL A 4 -51.56 -26.79 6.36
CA VAL A 4 -50.58 -25.94 7.03
C VAL A 4 -49.98 -24.94 6.04
N PHE A 5 -49.96 -23.65 6.37
CA PHE A 5 -48.96 -22.70 5.88
C PHE A 5 -48.67 -21.65 6.96
N ALA A 6 -47.69 -21.96 7.81
CA ALA A 6 -46.97 -20.95 8.56
C ALA A 6 -46.07 -20.19 7.59
N VAL A 7 -46.40 -18.94 7.30
CA VAL A 7 -45.52 -18.05 6.53
C VAL A 7 -44.44 -17.56 7.49
N VAL A 8 -43.29 -18.25 7.49
CA VAL A 8 -42.05 -17.74 8.06
C VAL A 8 -41.57 -16.63 7.13
N ALA A 9 -42.00 -15.40 7.40
CA ALA A 9 -41.40 -14.22 6.83
C ALA A 9 -40.01 -14.03 7.47
N LEU A 10 -39.02 -14.76 6.96
CA LEU A 10 -37.63 -14.49 7.23
C LEU A 10 -37.29 -13.20 6.49
N HIS A 11 -37.58 -12.06 7.13
CA HIS A 11 -37.02 -10.79 6.71
C HIS A 11 -35.51 -10.91 6.82
N LEU A 12 -34.87 -11.08 5.65
CA LEU A 12 -33.47 -10.79 5.43
C LEU A 12 -33.28 -9.30 5.69
N ALA A 13 -33.26 -8.93 6.97
CA ALA A 13 -32.54 -7.75 7.40
C ALA A 13 -31.08 -8.05 7.06
N VAL A 14 -30.64 -7.54 5.91
CA VAL A 14 -29.24 -7.23 5.69
C VAL A 14 -28.93 -6.19 6.75
N THR A 15 -28.60 -6.65 7.96
CA THR A 15 -27.89 -5.83 8.92
C THR A 15 -26.57 -5.54 8.23
N CYS A 16 -26.42 -4.33 7.67
CA CYS A 16 -25.11 -3.72 7.61
C CYS A 16 -24.60 -3.71 9.04
N MET A 17 -23.87 -4.74 9.45
CA MET A 17 -23.05 -4.65 10.62
C MET A 17 -21.97 -3.66 10.24
N ALA A 18 -22.15 -2.39 10.63
CA ALA A 18 -21.00 -1.56 10.91
C ALA A 18 -20.27 -2.31 12.03
N GLN A 19 -19.24 -3.08 11.67
CA GLN A 19 -18.43 -3.75 12.68
C GLN A 19 -17.60 -2.65 13.32
N ASN A 20 -17.72 -2.48 14.64
CA ASN A 20 -16.83 -1.58 15.37
C ASN A 20 -15.44 -2.19 15.39
N SER A 21 -14.42 -1.38 15.14
CA SER A 21 -13.04 -1.83 15.29
C SER A 21 -12.80 -2.29 16.73
N SER A 22 -12.10 -3.42 16.87
CA SER A 22 -11.54 -3.91 18.13
C SER A 22 -10.24 -3.19 18.51
N LEU A 23 -9.70 -2.36 17.61
CA LEU A 23 -8.47 -1.60 17.81
C LEU A 23 -8.73 -0.30 18.58
N PRO A 24 -7.70 0.26 19.25
CA PRO A 24 -7.76 1.61 19.78
C PRO A 24 -8.17 2.66 18.74
N GLU A 25 -8.94 3.67 19.17
CA GLU A 25 -9.43 4.75 18.30
C GLU A 25 -8.30 5.61 17.70
N ASP A 26 -7.11 5.62 18.32
CA ASP A 26 -5.93 6.36 17.86
C ASP A 26 -5.10 5.60 16.82
N CYS A 27 -5.51 4.39 16.42
CA CYS A 27 -4.85 3.65 15.37
C CYS A 27 -5.06 4.28 13.97
N PRO A 28 -4.12 4.05 13.02
CA PRO A 28 -4.27 4.56 11.66
C PRO A 28 -5.57 4.08 11.00
N ALA A 29 -6.25 4.97 10.29
CA ALA A 29 -7.56 4.72 9.69
C ALA A 29 -7.53 3.55 8.70
N GLU A 30 -6.44 3.40 7.94
CA GLU A 30 -6.26 2.30 6.99
C GLU A 30 -6.25 0.92 7.65
N ILE A 31 -5.83 0.83 8.92
CA ILE A 31 -5.82 -0.40 9.70
C ILE A 31 -7.16 -0.62 10.40
N GLN A 32 -7.78 0.44 10.91
CA GLN A 32 -9.14 0.37 11.46
C GLN A 32 -10.12 -0.15 10.40
N HIS A 33 -10.10 0.39 9.18
CA HIS A 33 -10.97 -0.06 8.10
C HIS A 33 -10.80 -1.55 7.74
N ILE A 34 -9.60 -2.11 7.89
CA ILE A 34 -9.38 -3.55 7.72
C ILE A 34 -10.03 -4.34 8.85
N ASP A 35 -9.81 -3.93 10.09
CA ASP A 35 -10.32 -4.62 11.28
C ASP A 35 -11.86 -4.61 11.34
N GLU A 36 -12.48 -3.52 10.89
CA GLU A 36 -13.94 -3.38 10.75
C GLU A 36 -14.54 -4.20 9.59
N GLY A 37 -13.70 -4.83 8.75
CA GLY A 37 -14.18 -5.51 7.54
C GLY A 37 -14.83 -4.57 6.52
N ASN A 38 -14.65 -3.25 6.67
CA ASN A 38 -15.24 -2.22 5.82
C ASN A 38 -14.44 -2.00 4.54
N LEU A 39 -13.19 -2.49 4.47
CA LEU A 39 -12.30 -2.33 3.33
C LEU A 39 -12.50 -3.47 2.31
N ILE A 40 -13.19 -3.17 1.20
CA ILE A 40 -13.21 -4.00 -0.01
C ILE A 40 -12.20 -3.40 -1.00
N TYR A 41 -11.12 -4.12 -1.28
CA TYR A 41 -10.02 -3.61 -2.10
C TYR A 41 -9.49 -4.66 -3.07
N ASN A 42 -8.90 -4.22 -4.18
CA ASN A 42 -8.07 -5.08 -5.02
C ASN A 42 -6.62 -5.00 -4.53
N SER A 43 -5.96 -6.15 -4.48
CA SER A 43 -4.63 -6.29 -3.87
C SER A 43 -3.55 -6.47 -4.92
N THR A 44 -2.30 -6.11 -4.60
CA THR A 44 -1.13 -6.32 -5.47
C THR A 44 -0.52 -7.72 -5.45
N ARG A 45 -1.19 -8.67 -4.81
CA ARG A 45 -0.53 -9.81 -4.16
C ARG A 45 0.58 -9.31 -3.21
N THR A 46 1.20 -10.22 -2.51
CA THR A 46 2.15 -9.85 -1.45
C THR A 46 3.59 -10.04 -1.92
N ALA A 47 4.34 -8.94 -2.00
CA ALA A 47 5.77 -8.95 -2.24
C ALA A 47 6.54 -9.36 -0.99
N ARG A 48 7.58 -10.19 -1.15
CA ARG A 48 8.46 -10.62 -0.06
C ARG A 48 9.82 -9.96 -0.16
N THR A 49 10.28 -9.40 0.96
CA THR A 49 11.62 -8.80 1.09
C THR A 49 12.28 -9.17 2.40
N ARG A 50 13.59 -8.94 2.51
CA ARG A 50 14.36 -9.07 3.75
C ARG A 50 15.29 -7.87 3.88
N PHE A 51 15.31 -7.26 5.06
CA PHE A 51 16.33 -6.27 5.41
C PHE A 51 17.54 -6.93 6.09
N ARG A 52 18.64 -6.18 6.18
CA ARG A 52 19.90 -6.68 6.74
C ARG A 52 19.69 -7.22 8.16
N GLY A 53 20.17 -8.44 8.40
CA GLY A 53 20.10 -9.09 9.73
C GLY A 53 18.79 -9.79 10.05
N GLN A 54 17.83 -9.82 9.12
CA GLN A 54 16.55 -10.50 9.31
C GLN A 54 16.58 -11.93 8.75
N SER A 55 16.11 -12.90 9.52
CA SER A 55 15.98 -14.31 9.11
C SER A 55 14.65 -14.60 8.40
N LEU A 56 13.57 -13.95 8.84
CA LEU A 56 12.22 -14.12 8.30
C LEU A 56 11.90 -13.01 7.29
N PRO A 57 11.18 -13.32 6.19
CA PRO A 57 10.77 -12.32 5.21
C PRO A 57 9.73 -11.36 5.79
N TRP A 58 9.66 -10.16 5.24
CA TRP A 58 8.58 -9.20 5.42
C TRP A 58 7.74 -9.17 4.17
N TYR A 59 6.45 -8.93 4.35
CA TYR A 59 5.42 -9.05 3.33
C TYR A 59 4.81 -7.68 3.05
N ILE A 60 4.85 -7.21 1.81
CA ILE A 60 4.35 -5.89 1.42
C ILE A 60 3.19 -6.07 0.46
N THR A 61 2.11 -5.37 0.73
CA THR A 61 0.88 -5.42 -0.06
C THR A 61 0.43 -4.00 -0.31
N ALA A 62 0.02 -3.67 -1.53
CA ALA A 62 -0.84 -2.50 -1.74
C ALA A 62 -2.26 -2.89 -2.12
N ALA A 63 -3.16 -1.98 -1.81
CA ALA A 63 -4.58 -2.13 -1.97
C ALA A 63 -5.14 -0.90 -2.68
N ILE A 64 -5.99 -1.12 -3.69
CA ILE A 64 -6.82 -0.09 -4.30
C ILE A 64 -8.27 -0.33 -3.89
N THR A 65 -8.86 0.66 -3.22
CA THR A 65 -10.30 0.72 -2.93
C THR A 65 -10.94 1.75 -3.83
N ASP A 66 -12.05 1.39 -4.48
CA ASP A 66 -12.84 2.28 -5.32
C ASP A 66 -14.21 2.52 -4.67
N ARG A 67 -14.58 3.79 -4.48
CA ARG A 67 -15.82 4.22 -3.82
C ARG A 67 -16.65 5.05 -4.77
N ARG A 68 -17.95 4.69 -4.87
CA ARG A 68 -18.91 5.28 -5.82
C ARG A 68 -20.29 5.54 -5.21
N ALA A 69 -20.35 5.81 -3.90
CA ALA A 69 -21.64 5.99 -3.23
C ALA A 69 -22.42 7.19 -3.83
N PRO A 70 -23.77 7.15 -3.86
CA PRO A 70 -24.59 8.19 -4.49
C PRO A 70 -24.35 9.62 -3.97
N ASN A 71 -23.92 9.76 -2.71
CA ASN A 71 -23.66 11.04 -2.07
C ASN A 71 -22.15 11.29 -1.82
N LEU A 72 -21.29 10.52 -2.51
CA LEU A 72 -19.85 10.73 -2.45
C LEU A 72 -19.44 11.84 -3.42
N THR A 73 -18.68 12.80 -2.92
CA THR A 73 -17.93 13.75 -3.74
C THR A 73 -16.53 13.89 -3.16
N PHE A 74 -15.51 13.72 -4.00
CA PHE A 74 -14.12 13.87 -3.60
C PHE A 74 -13.40 14.78 -4.58
N ARG A 75 -12.90 15.92 -4.10
CA ARG A 75 -12.18 16.92 -4.92
C ARG A 75 -12.92 17.33 -6.21
N GLY A 76 -14.25 17.40 -6.15
CA GLY A 76 -15.09 17.86 -7.27
C GLY A 76 -15.58 16.77 -8.23
N VAL A 77 -15.22 15.50 -8.01
CA VAL A 77 -15.74 14.36 -8.79
C VAL A 77 -16.60 13.43 -7.94
N ASP A 78 -17.44 12.64 -8.59
CA ASP A 78 -18.47 11.79 -7.97
C ASP A 78 -17.96 10.43 -7.46
N THR A 79 -16.68 10.14 -7.67
CA THR A 79 -16.02 8.90 -7.22
C THR A 79 -14.70 9.21 -6.52
N SER A 80 -14.25 8.30 -5.67
CA SER A 80 -12.95 8.42 -5.02
C SER A 80 -12.27 7.07 -5.01
N GLN A 81 -10.95 7.07 -5.17
CA GLN A 81 -10.15 5.88 -4.98
C GLN A 81 -9.18 6.10 -3.84
N GLU A 82 -8.76 5.02 -3.22
CA GLU A 82 -7.86 5.03 -2.09
C GLU A 82 -6.76 4.00 -2.36
N LEU A 83 -5.51 4.43 -2.25
CA LEU A 83 -4.34 3.58 -2.32
C LEU A 83 -3.73 3.46 -0.93
N SER A 84 -3.61 2.22 -0.45
CA SER A 84 -3.07 1.90 0.87
C SER A 84 -1.95 0.87 0.72
N VAL A 85 -0.83 1.09 1.40
CA VAL A 85 0.27 0.11 1.46
C VAL A 85 0.43 -0.42 2.87
N PHE A 86 0.45 -1.74 2.98
CA PHE A 86 0.54 -2.49 4.21
C PHE A 86 1.84 -3.29 4.26
N ILE A 87 2.35 -3.48 5.46
CA ILE A 87 3.49 -4.35 5.73
C ILE A 87 3.15 -5.36 6.80
N SER A 88 3.43 -6.63 6.53
CA SER A 88 3.27 -7.71 7.49
C SER A 88 4.62 -8.25 7.91
N VAL A 89 4.82 -8.29 9.23
CA VAL A 89 6.07 -8.68 9.88
C VAL A 89 5.82 -9.85 10.84
N PRO A 90 6.85 -10.64 11.18
CA PRO A 90 6.69 -11.74 12.13
C PRO A 90 6.20 -11.25 13.49
N LYS A 91 5.29 -11.99 14.12
CA LYS A 91 4.76 -11.69 15.46
C LYS A 91 5.80 -11.72 16.57
N THR A 92 6.97 -12.32 16.29
CA THR A 92 8.12 -12.32 17.19
C THR A 92 8.88 -10.99 17.20
N LEU A 93 8.69 -10.13 16.21
CA LEU A 93 9.38 -8.84 16.11
C LEU A 93 9.06 -7.89 17.29
N PRO A 94 7.80 -7.76 17.74
CA PRO A 94 7.44 -6.94 18.90
C PRO A 94 7.68 -7.60 20.27
N GLU A 95 8.19 -8.83 20.34
CA GLU A 95 8.38 -9.55 21.60
C GLU A 95 9.54 -8.98 22.44
N THR A 96 9.35 -8.96 23.77
CA THR A 96 10.32 -8.42 24.74
C THR A 96 11.65 -9.17 24.69
N GLY A 97 12.75 -8.44 24.44
CA GLY A 97 14.11 -8.99 24.41
C GLY A 97 14.71 -9.11 23.02
N SER A 98 13.94 -8.86 21.96
CA SER A 98 14.47 -8.66 20.61
C SER A 98 14.87 -7.19 20.44
N PRO A 99 16.17 -6.85 20.29
CA PRO A 99 16.59 -5.50 19.93
C PRO A 99 15.91 -5.02 18.63
N ALA A 100 15.53 -5.95 17.75
CA ALA A 100 15.04 -5.63 16.42
C ALA A 100 13.66 -4.92 16.39
N GLY A 101 12.78 -5.08 17.38
CA GLY A 101 11.42 -4.53 17.31
C GLY A 101 11.34 -3.01 17.46
N SER A 102 12.07 -2.46 18.44
CA SER A 102 12.17 -1.01 18.66
C SER A 102 13.24 -0.34 17.81
N ASP A 103 14.31 -1.08 17.46
CA ASP A 103 15.47 -0.51 16.79
C ASP A 103 15.30 -0.49 15.26
N VAL A 104 14.44 -1.35 14.71
CA VAL A 104 14.09 -1.28 13.29
C VAL A 104 13.09 -0.17 13.07
N ARG A 105 13.60 0.93 12.50
CA ARG A 105 12.80 1.99 11.92
C ARG A 105 12.63 1.75 10.43
N LEU A 106 11.40 1.55 10.01
CA LEU A 106 11.03 1.45 8.60
C LEU A 106 10.63 2.82 8.09
N CYS A 107 11.28 3.26 7.04
CA CYS A 107 10.81 4.35 6.22
C CYS A 107 10.21 3.82 4.93
N SER A 108 9.12 4.45 4.50
CA SER A 108 8.41 4.09 3.28
C SER A 108 8.14 5.33 2.45
N SER A 109 8.41 5.23 1.15
CA SER A 109 8.13 6.26 0.15
C SER A 109 7.48 5.63 -1.07
N MET A 110 6.43 6.28 -1.57
CA MET A 110 5.76 5.89 -2.80
C MET A 110 6.26 6.76 -3.95
N LEU A 111 6.73 6.11 -5.03
CA LEU A 111 7.08 6.80 -6.27
C LEU A 111 5.87 6.87 -7.20
N LYS A 112 6.00 7.66 -8.27
CA LYS A 112 4.95 7.80 -9.28
C LYS A 112 4.60 6.43 -9.88
N ALA A 113 3.31 6.10 -9.90
CA ALA A 113 2.83 4.92 -10.59
C ALA A 113 3.09 5.02 -12.11
N LEU A 114 3.41 3.89 -12.73
CA LEU A 114 3.78 3.80 -14.13
C LEU A 114 2.77 2.93 -14.87
N ASN A 115 2.44 3.31 -16.11
CA ASN A 115 1.58 2.51 -16.98
C ASN A 115 2.38 1.35 -17.56
N ARG A 116 2.93 0.50 -16.71
CA ARG A 116 3.68 -0.69 -17.12
C ARG A 116 3.35 -1.85 -16.21
N THR A 117 3.51 -3.05 -16.74
CA THR A 117 3.50 -4.28 -15.94
C THR A 117 4.94 -4.69 -15.68
N SER A 118 5.23 -5.11 -14.45
CA SER A 118 6.51 -5.73 -14.14
C SER A 118 6.73 -7.00 -14.96
N GLU A 119 7.96 -7.21 -15.45
CA GLU A 119 8.35 -8.48 -16.07
C GLU A 119 8.39 -9.64 -15.05
N ASN A 120 8.47 -9.32 -13.76
CA ASN A 120 8.55 -10.29 -12.68
C ASN A 120 7.69 -9.84 -11.49
N PRO A 121 6.35 -9.84 -11.63
CA PRO A 121 5.46 -9.46 -10.56
C PRO A 121 5.62 -10.41 -9.37
N PRO A 122 5.30 -9.99 -8.14
CA PRO A 122 5.38 -10.83 -6.96
C PRO A 122 4.58 -12.14 -7.13
N ASP A 123 5.26 -13.29 -7.07
CA ASP A 123 4.63 -14.61 -7.05
C ASP A 123 4.47 -15.13 -5.61
N MET A 124 3.23 -15.49 -5.25
CA MET A 124 2.87 -16.05 -3.95
C MET A 124 3.31 -17.51 -3.81
N ASP A 125 3.38 -18.26 -4.92
CA ASP A 125 3.65 -19.70 -4.91
C ASP A 125 5.13 -20.05 -4.89
N ALA A 126 5.98 -19.05 -5.05
CA ALA A 126 7.39 -19.26 -5.17
C ALA A 126 8.04 -19.52 -3.78
N PRO A 127 9.12 -20.30 -3.66
CA PRO A 127 9.67 -20.74 -2.38
C PRO A 127 10.03 -19.59 -1.41
N ASP A 128 9.80 -19.80 -0.11
CA ASP A 128 10.00 -18.78 0.95
C ASP A 128 11.45 -18.32 1.11
N ASP A 129 12.42 -19.08 0.64
CA ASP A 129 13.84 -18.75 0.75
C ASP A 129 14.29 -17.66 -0.23
N THR A 130 13.53 -17.38 -1.30
CA THR A 130 13.93 -16.44 -2.35
C THR A 130 13.34 -15.03 -2.12
N PRO A 131 14.16 -13.97 -1.96
CA PRO A 131 13.64 -12.59 -1.91
C PRO A 131 13.19 -12.14 -3.31
N TYR A 132 11.87 -11.98 -3.52
CA TYR A 132 11.30 -11.59 -4.82
C TYR A 132 11.44 -10.10 -5.13
N ALA A 133 11.62 -9.27 -4.10
CA ALA A 133 11.80 -7.84 -4.23
C ALA A 133 12.87 -7.44 -5.26
N ASN A 134 14.00 -8.18 -5.32
CA ASN A 134 15.19 -7.82 -6.10
C ASN A 134 14.95 -7.68 -7.62
N HIS A 135 13.87 -8.25 -8.15
CA HIS A 135 13.54 -8.18 -9.58
C HIS A 135 12.13 -7.65 -9.85
N SER A 136 11.41 -7.25 -8.80
CA SER A 136 10.02 -6.79 -8.92
C SER A 136 9.87 -5.56 -9.80
N CYS A 137 10.91 -4.73 -9.93
CA CYS A 137 10.92 -3.52 -10.76
C CYS A 137 11.47 -3.70 -12.19
N LYS A 138 11.85 -4.93 -12.58
CA LYS A 138 12.41 -5.19 -13.90
C LYS A 138 11.40 -4.86 -15.01
N GLY A 139 11.83 -4.09 -16.01
CA GLY A 139 10.97 -3.57 -17.09
C GLY A 139 10.19 -2.29 -16.73
N VAL A 140 10.10 -1.97 -15.44
CA VAL A 140 9.38 -0.78 -14.93
C VAL A 140 10.36 0.35 -14.62
N ILE A 141 11.47 0.04 -13.94
CA ILE A 141 12.54 0.98 -13.60
C ILE A 141 13.85 0.47 -14.19
N SER A 142 14.69 1.39 -14.70
CA SER A 142 16.00 1.02 -15.23
C SER A 142 16.88 0.38 -14.15
N GLU A 143 17.65 -0.63 -14.52
CA GLU A 143 18.57 -1.33 -13.61
C GLU A 143 19.55 -0.37 -12.93
N LYS A 144 19.97 0.68 -13.64
CA LYS A 144 20.83 1.73 -13.10
C LYS A 144 20.13 2.48 -11.95
N CYS A 145 18.88 2.89 -12.15
CA CYS A 145 18.09 3.59 -11.14
C CYS A 145 17.78 2.69 -9.93
N ILE A 146 17.43 1.41 -10.15
CA ILE A 146 17.27 0.43 -9.07
C ILE A 146 18.54 0.36 -8.21
N ARG A 147 19.71 0.24 -8.84
CA ARG A 147 20.99 0.18 -8.13
C ARG A 147 21.33 1.47 -7.38
N GLU A 148 20.99 2.62 -7.93
CA GLU A 148 21.19 3.90 -7.25
C GLU A 148 20.37 3.98 -5.95
N PHE A 149 19.09 3.58 -6.00
CA PHE A 149 18.23 3.51 -4.82
C PHE A 149 18.66 2.45 -3.81
N GLU A 150 19.10 1.26 -4.25
CA GLU A 150 19.51 0.20 -3.31
C GLU A 150 20.90 0.44 -2.70
N ASN A 151 21.80 1.11 -3.42
CA ASN A 151 23.12 1.49 -2.91
C ASN A 151 23.08 2.74 -2.03
N SER A 152 22.01 3.54 -2.08
CA SER A 152 21.86 4.66 -1.17
C SER A 152 21.70 4.13 0.25
N THR A 153 22.79 4.19 1.01
CA THR A 153 22.84 3.76 2.40
C THR A 153 22.21 4.87 3.24
N HIS A 154 20.88 4.94 3.27
CA HIS A 154 20.20 5.83 4.20
C HIS A 154 20.34 5.20 5.60
N LEU A 155 21.32 5.69 6.38
CA LEU A 155 21.38 5.40 7.80
C LEU A 155 20.10 5.93 8.44
N VAL A 156 19.26 5.03 8.93
CA VAL A 156 18.02 5.39 9.66
C VAL A 156 18.37 5.79 11.11
N ASP A 157 19.41 6.60 11.29
CA ASP A 157 19.79 7.20 12.56
C ASP A 157 19.73 8.72 12.40
N GLY A 158 18.55 9.27 12.69
CA GLY A 158 18.20 10.68 12.51
C GLY A 158 16.94 10.86 11.64
N PRO A 159 16.35 12.06 11.60
CA PRO A 159 15.26 12.36 10.68
C PRO A 159 15.81 12.23 9.26
N ILE A 160 15.38 11.19 8.55
CA ILE A 160 15.59 11.12 7.11
C ILE A 160 14.81 12.31 6.54
N LYS A 161 15.52 13.31 6.01
CA LYS A 161 14.90 14.49 5.37
C LYS A 161 14.00 14.12 4.16
N GLU A 162 14.01 12.86 3.74
CA GLU A 162 13.36 12.33 2.53
C GLU A 162 12.40 11.16 2.80
N CYS A 163 12.08 10.80 4.05
CA CYS A 163 10.98 9.86 4.29
C CYS A 163 9.67 10.60 4.12
N GLN A 164 8.84 10.15 3.18
CA GLN A 164 7.47 10.65 3.05
C GLN A 164 6.64 10.32 4.30
N THR A 165 6.98 9.22 4.98
CA THR A 165 6.30 8.73 6.17
C THR A 165 7.13 8.99 7.43
N ASN A 166 6.44 9.14 8.57
CA ASN A 166 7.11 9.09 9.86
C ASN A 166 7.72 7.69 10.05
N PRO A 167 9.01 7.57 10.42
CA PRO A 167 9.65 6.25 10.57
C PRO A 167 8.87 5.37 11.53
N GLN A 168 8.44 4.21 11.04
CA GLN A 168 7.64 3.27 11.81
C GLN A 168 8.50 2.32 12.61
N ASN A 169 8.09 2.03 13.84
CA ASN A 169 8.67 0.97 14.66
C ASN A 169 7.65 -0.16 14.86
N PHE A 170 8.13 -1.32 15.28
CA PHE A 170 7.32 -2.51 15.50
C PHE A 170 7.34 -2.90 16.99
N SER A 171 7.38 -1.90 17.88
CA SER A 171 7.35 -2.14 19.32
C SER A 171 6.04 -2.79 19.76
N ARG A 172 6.02 -3.41 20.95
CA ARG A 172 4.78 -3.95 21.55
C ARG A 172 3.66 -2.89 21.65
N ALA A 173 4.03 -1.63 21.86
CA ALA A 173 3.06 -0.54 21.91
C ALA A 173 2.41 -0.29 20.54
N ALA A 174 3.22 -0.29 19.46
CA ALA A 174 2.77 -0.15 18.08
C ALA A 174 1.94 -1.36 17.61
N ALA A 175 2.28 -2.58 18.06
CA ALA A 175 1.55 -3.81 17.73
C ALA A 175 0.07 -3.79 18.14
N ARG A 176 -0.35 -2.88 19.03
CA ARG A 176 -1.78 -2.67 19.35
C ARG A 176 -2.58 -2.08 18.18
N CYS A 177 -1.90 -1.49 17.21
CA CYS A 177 -2.48 -0.98 15.95
C CYS A 177 -2.06 -1.86 14.77
N SER A 178 -2.17 -3.17 14.94
CA SER A 178 -1.93 -4.16 13.90
C SER A 178 -3.08 -5.15 13.82
N VAL A 179 -3.24 -5.77 12.66
CA VAL A 179 -4.23 -6.82 12.42
C VAL A 179 -3.53 -8.13 12.08
N ASP A 180 -4.11 -9.25 12.51
CA ASP A 180 -3.53 -10.57 12.28
C ASP A 180 -3.90 -11.17 10.91
N LYS A 181 -4.86 -10.53 10.21
CA LYS A 181 -5.39 -11.01 8.94
C LYS A 181 -5.74 -9.84 8.05
N MET A 182 -5.50 -10.02 6.76
CA MET A 182 -5.97 -9.13 5.72
C MET A 182 -7.02 -9.85 4.86
N PRO A 183 -8.15 -9.20 4.51
CA PRO A 183 -9.12 -9.77 3.59
C PRO A 183 -8.48 -10.19 2.25
N TYR A 184 -8.83 -11.37 1.75
CA TYR A 184 -8.41 -11.87 0.42
C TYR A 184 -6.91 -12.06 0.21
N ILE A 185 -6.10 -11.99 1.28
CA ILE A 185 -4.64 -12.20 1.23
C ILE A 185 -4.29 -13.32 2.21
N ASP A 186 -3.63 -14.35 1.69
CA ASP A 186 -3.12 -15.46 2.49
C ASP A 186 -1.74 -15.12 3.04
N LEU A 187 -1.71 -14.45 4.20
CA LEU A 187 -0.47 -14.24 4.97
C LEU A 187 -0.15 -15.47 5.84
N PRO A 188 1.14 -15.74 6.12
CA PRO A 188 1.49 -16.80 7.06
C PRO A 188 0.94 -16.53 8.47
N LYS A 189 0.58 -17.58 9.21
CA LYS A 189 -0.15 -17.48 10.50
C LYS A 189 0.58 -16.69 11.60
N ASP A 190 1.91 -16.66 11.56
CA ASP A 190 2.76 -16.05 12.57
C ASP A 190 3.17 -14.62 12.21
N TYR A 191 2.35 -13.94 11.40
CA TYR A 191 2.55 -12.56 10.97
C TYR A 191 1.43 -11.65 11.45
N MET A 192 1.76 -10.37 11.60
CA MET A 192 0.83 -9.28 11.89
C MET A 192 1.09 -8.13 10.93
N THR A 193 0.04 -7.41 10.57
CA THR A 193 0.02 -6.38 9.53
C THR A 193 -0.12 -4.99 10.13
N PHE A 194 0.72 -4.08 9.66
CA PHE A 194 0.72 -2.66 9.96
C PHE A 194 0.44 -1.85 8.68
N GLY A 195 -0.21 -0.70 8.82
CA GLY A 195 -0.25 0.30 7.75
C GLY A 195 1.12 0.97 7.67
N THR A 196 1.68 1.14 6.48
CA THR A 196 3.02 1.76 6.32
C THR A 196 2.99 3.29 6.41
N GLY A 197 1.82 3.89 6.58
CA GLY A 197 1.60 5.33 6.49
C GLY A 197 1.58 5.86 5.05
N LEU A 198 1.88 5.00 4.05
CA LEU A 198 1.63 5.29 2.65
C LEU A 198 0.16 5.05 2.34
N TRP A 199 -0.63 6.09 2.57
CA TRP A 199 -2.07 6.12 2.37
C TRP A 199 -2.45 7.40 1.64
N THR A 200 -3.17 7.28 0.52
CA THR A 200 -3.55 8.45 -0.27
C THR A 200 -4.92 8.31 -0.92
N GLY A 201 -5.72 9.37 -0.79
CA GLY A 201 -6.96 9.55 -1.51
C GLY A 201 -6.68 10.11 -2.91
N LEU A 202 -7.19 9.42 -3.92
CA LEU A 202 -7.00 9.70 -5.32
C LEU A 202 -8.33 10.06 -5.99
N ILE A 203 -8.30 11.00 -6.93
CA ILE A 203 -9.46 11.37 -7.77
C ILE A 203 -9.86 10.13 -8.58
N GLY A 204 -11.10 9.67 -8.49
CA GLY A 204 -11.59 8.55 -9.31
C GLY A 204 -12.09 9.02 -10.68
N ASP A 205 -12.99 8.25 -11.28
CA ASP A 205 -13.74 8.64 -12.49
C ASP A 205 -14.69 9.82 -12.25
N GLU A 206 -14.91 10.65 -13.27
CA GLU A 206 -15.83 11.79 -13.19
C GLU A 206 -17.29 11.32 -13.11
N ASP A 207 -17.69 10.34 -13.93
CA ASP A 207 -19.00 9.69 -13.88
C ASP A 207 -18.93 8.37 -13.09
N ARG A 208 -19.91 8.14 -12.21
CA ARG A 208 -20.05 6.88 -11.45
C ARG A 208 -20.17 5.63 -12.34
N LYS A 209 -20.56 5.78 -13.61
CA LYS A 209 -20.73 4.70 -14.58
C LYS A 209 -19.46 4.37 -15.37
N GLU A 210 -18.48 5.25 -15.37
CA GLU A 210 -17.19 5.07 -16.07
C GLU A 210 -16.18 4.39 -15.15
N PHE A 211 -15.25 3.61 -15.68
CA PHE A 211 -14.31 2.84 -14.87
C PHE A 211 -12.88 2.93 -15.39
N ASP A 212 -12.57 3.98 -16.15
CA ASP A 212 -11.28 4.10 -16.82
C ASP A 212 -10.16 4.29 -15.78
N MET A 213 -10.39 5.13 -14.77
CA MET A 213 -9.45 5.34 -13.66
C MET A 213 -9.34 4.10 -12.78
N TYR A 214 -10.44 3.40 -12.55
CA TYR A 214 -10.41 2.11 -11.84
C TYR A 214 -9.59 1.08 -12.60
N ASP A 215 -9.93 0.83 -13.86
CA ASP A 215 -9.26 -0.16 -14.71
C ASP A 215 -7.77 0.17 -14.83
N LEU A 216 -7.40 1.46 -14.94
CA LEU A 216 -6.03 1.93 -14.94
C LEU A 216 -5.30 1.60 -13.62
N ARG A 217 -5.84 2.01 -12.47
CA ARG A 217 -5.13 1.90 -11.19
C ARG A 217 -4.98 0.48 -10.65
N VAL A 218 -5.89 -0.41 -11.03
CA VAL A 218 -5.74 -1.84 -10.69
C VAL A 218 -4.70 -2.54 -11.56
N GLN A 219 -4.19 -1.88 -12.61
CA GLN A 219 -3.16 -2.45 -13.49
C GLN A 219 -1.83 -1.70 -13.42
N GLN A 220 -1.81 -0.44 -12.98
CA GLN A 220 -0.59 0.34 -12.85
C GLN A 220 0.39 -0.26 -11.83
N THR A 221 1.66 -0.33 -12.22
CA THR A 221 2.73 -0.68 -11.29
C THR A 221 3.13 0.52 -10.45
N ILE A 222 3.20 0.33 -9.14
CA ILE A 222 3.55 1.33 -8.12
C ILE A 222 4.92 0.95 -7.56
N PRO A 223 5.97 1.75 -7.81
CA PRO A 223 7.25 1.55 -7.15
C PRO A 223 7.25 2.10 -5.73
N LEU A 224 7.72 1.29 -4.79
CA LEU A 224 7.81 1.59 -3.38
C LEU A 224 9.26 1.48 -2.91
N LEU A 225 9.76 2.52 -2.27
CA LEU A 225 11.07 2.52 -1.65
C LEU A 225 10.91 2.29 -0.15
N PHE A 226 11.55 1.24 0.36
CA PHE A 226 11.62 0.95 1.78
C PHE A 226 13.06 1.03 2.27
N SER A 227 13.28 1.77 3.36
CA SER A 227 14.60 1.87 4.00
C SER A 227 14.52 1.44 5.45
N ALA A 228 15.32 0.45 5.83
CA ALA A 228 15.43 -0.04 7.20
C ALA A 228 16.81 -0.68 7.43
N ALA A 229 17.33 -0.59 8.65
CA ALA A 229 18.60 -1.22 9.06
C ALA A 229 19.79 -0.88 8.13
N GLY A 230 19.86 0.36 7.64
CA GLY A 230 20.92 0.83 6.73
C GLY A 230 20.90 0.18 5.34
N MET A 231 19.74 -0.32 4.91
CA MET A 231 19.49 -0.89 3.59
C MET A 231 18.23 -0.27 3.00
N SER A 232 18.29 0.02 1.70
CA SER A 232 17.15 0.47 0.92
C SER A 232 16.75 -0.62 -0.07
N ARG A 233 15.44 -0.78 -0.30
CA ARG A 233 14.84 -1.77 -1.20
C ARG A 233 13.77 -1.11 -2.03
N LEU A 234 13.92 -1.20 -3.34
CA LEU A 234 12.91 -0.74 -4.29
C LEU A 234 12.05 -1.94 -4.72
N ILE A 235 10.74 -1.82 -4.54
CA ILE A 235 9.78 -2.91 -4.75
C ILE A 235 8.65 -2.38 -5.61
N CYS A 236 8.41 -3.00 -6.75
CA CYS A 236 7.35 -2.60 -7.65
C CYS A 236 6.19 -3.59 -7.55
N ILE A 237 5.00 -3.06 -7.33
CA ILE A 237 3.78 -3.85 -7.10
C ILE A 237 2.62 -3.27 -7.91
N ALA A 238 1.78 -4.12 -8.50
CA ALA A 238 0.62 -3.70 -9.30
C ALA A 238 -0.64 -4.40 -8.75
N PRO A 239 -1.79 -3.72 -8.54
CA PRO A 239 -2.98 -4.32 -7.89
C PRO A 239 -3.72 -5.37 -8.75
N ASP A 240 -3.07 -6.48 -9.09
CA ASP A 240 -3.55 -7.42 -10.08
C ASP A 240 -4.56 -8.46 -9.54
N GLN A 241 -4.77 -8.52 -8.22
CA GLN A 241 -5.73 -9.43 -7.59
C GLN A 241 -7.08 -8.73 -7.38
N VAL A 242 -7.96 -8.94 -8.35
CA VAL A 242 -9.36 -8.48 -8.29
C VAL A 242 -10.14 -9.38 -7.34
N VAL A 243 -10.66 -8.83 -6.25
CA VAL A 243 -11.39 -9.62 -5.24
C VAL A 243 -12.77 -10.06 -5.75
N PRO A 244 -13.33 -11.17 -5.24
CA PRO A 244 -14.65 -11.63 -5.65
C PRO A 244 -15.72 -10.55 -5.48
N GLY A 245 -16.50 -10.31 -6.55
CA GLY A 245 -17.53 -9.27 -6.58
C GLY A 245 -17.04 -7.94 -7.15
N SER A 246 -15.73 -7.70 -7.23
CA SER A 246 -15.18 -6.54 -7.93
C SER A 246 -15.35 -6.64 -9.44
N ARG A 247 -15.42 -5.47 -10.09
CA ARG A 247 -15.41 -5.36 -11.55
C ARG A 247 -14.07 -5.86 -12.08
N LYS A 248 -14.11 -6.67 -13.16
CA LYS A 248 -12.90 -7.03 -13.91
C LYS A 248 -12.46 -5.85 -14.79
N PRO A 249 -11.18 -5.47 -14.77
CA PRO A 249 -10.68 -4.40 -15.62
C PRO A 249 -10.86 -4.76 -17.11
N GLN A 250 -11.26 -3.78 -17.91
CA GLN A 250 -11.49 -3.90 -19.35
C GLN A 250 -10.52 -3.05 -20.17
N LEU A 251 -10.04 -1.93 -19.62
CA LEU A 251 -9.00 -1.11 -20.23
C LEU A 251 -7.70 -1.92 -20.39
N LYS A 252 -7.06 -1.82 -21.56
CA LYS A 252 -5.68 -2.29 -21.73
C LYS A 252 -4.72 -1.18 -21.32
N LEU A 253 -3.70 -1.53 -20.54
CA LEU A 253 -2.65 -0.58 -20.18
C LEU A 253 -1.91 -0.13 -21.46
N GLU A 254 -1.95 1.16 -21.76
CA GLU A 254 -1.10 1.76 -22.80
C GLU A 254 0.28 1.98 -22.18
N GLU A 255 1.28 1.24 -22.64
CA GLU A 255 2.60 1.30 -22.03
C GLU A 255 3.29 2.63 -22.34
N ASP A 256 3.71 3.35 -21.29
CA ASP A 256 4.54 4.54 -21.45
C ASP A 256 5.84 4.15 -22.19
N GLU A 257 6.30 4.92 -23.17
CA GLU A 257 7.62 4.68 -23.82
C GLU A 257 8.75 4.80 -22.78
N PRO A 258 9.85 4.01 -22.90
CA PRO A 258 10.95 4.14 -21.96
C PRO A 258 11.54 5.52 -22.12
N GLU A 259 11.52 6.31 -21.04
CA GLU A 259 12.37 7.49 -20.97
C GLU A 259 13.81 7.01 -21.19
N GLU A 260 14.37 7.31 -22.37
CA GLU A 260 15.80 7.16 -22.59
C GLU A 260 16.50 8.01 -21.53
N ASP A 261 17.53 7.45 -20.87
CA ASP A 261 18.32 8.08 -19.80
C ASP A 261 19.04 9.35 -20.32
N GLU A 262 18.31 10.44 -20.60
CA GLU A 262 18.88 11.76 -20.78
C GLU A 262 19.22 12.33 -19.41
N ASN A 263 20.47 12.09 -19.01
CA ASN A 263 21.12 12.72 -17.88
C ASN A 263 20.86 14.25 -17.84
N LYS A 264 19.88 14.69 -17.04
CA LYS A 264 19.77 16.07 -16.54
C LYS A 264 19.85 16.19 -15.02
N ALA A 265 20.31 15.14 -14.33
CA ALA A 265 20.57 15.18 -12.89
C ALA A 265 22.05 15.36 -12.52
N SER A 266 22.97 15.53 -13.49
CA SER A 266 24.40 15.71 -13.20
C SER A 266 24.97 16.96 -13.88
N ARG A 267 24.52 18.13 -13.40
CA ARG A 267 25.27 19.41 -13.41
C ARG A 267 24.45 20.51 -12.73
N ALA A 268 24.56 20.62 -11.41
CA ALA A 268 24.50 21.91 -10.70
C ALA A 268 24.92 21.69 -9.24
N GLY A 269 26.23 21.59 -9.00
CA GLY A 269 26.78 22.19 -7.80
C GLY A 269 26.73 23.71 -8.00
N GLY A 270 26.01 24.43 -7.16
CA GLY A 270 25.95 25.89 -7.18
C GLY A 270 24.57 26.44 -6.82
N LEU A 271 24.56 27.39 -5.87
CA LEU A 271 23.43 28.12 -5.33
C LEU A 271 22.26 28.41 -6.29
N GLY A 272 21.04 28.22 -5.79
CA GLY A 272 19.89 29.07 -6.09
C GLY A 272 19.03 28.68 -7.30
N ALA A 273 17.98 27.90 -7.04
CA ALA A 273 16.67 28.07 -7.67
C ALA A 273 15.63 27.22 -6.92
N ALA A 274 14.85 27.88 -6.07
CA ALA A 274 13.60 27.34 -5.60
C ALA A 274 12.61 27.29 -6.77
N ILE A 275 12.06 26.11 -7.07
CA ILE A 275 10.78 25.99 -7.76
C ILE A 275 9.84 25.26 -6.82
N LEU A 276 9.21 26.08 -5.97
CA LEU A 276 7.96 25.78 -5.30
C LEU A 276 6.87 25.69 -6.35
N LEU A 277 6.20 24.55 -6.50
CA LEU A 277 4.84 24.49 -7.01
C LEU A 277 4.03 23.43 -6.26
N GLY A 278 3.14 23.91 -5.37
CA GLY A 278 1.78 23.40 -5.35
C GLY A 278 1.32 22.45 -4.24
N VAL A 279 1.71 22.64 -2.98
CA VAL A 279 0.91 22.12 -1.85
C VAL A 279 0.22 23.29 -1.17
N GLY A 280 -1.07 23.45 -1.48
CA GLY A 280 -1.96 24.37 -0.77
C GLY A 280 -2.16 23.87 0.66
N ALA A 281 -1.41 24.42 1.60
CA ALA A 281 -1.69 24.34 3.01
C ALA A 281 -2.92 25.22 3.31
N MET A 282 -4.06 24.62 3.65
CA MET A 282 -5.12 25.35 4.35
C MET A 282 -4.92 25.16 5.86
N ILE A 283 -4.31 26.16 6.47
CA ILE A 283 -4.27 26.34 7.92
C ILE A 283 -5.62 26.94 8.34
N PHE A 284 -6.32 26.24 9.22
CA PHE A 284 -7.37 26.81 10.06
C PHE A 284 -6.82 27.97 10.86
N SER A 285 -7.50 29.12 10.85
CA SER A 285 -7.40 30.09 11.93
C SER A 285 -8.73 30.79 12.13
N LEU A 286 -9.18 30.69 13.38
CA LEU A 286 -10.33 31.34 13.97
C LEU A 286 -10.29 32.86 13.79
N LEU A 287 -11.46 33.42 13.47
CA LEU A 287 -12.04 34.64 14.06
C LEU A 287 -13.54 34.65 13.77
#